data_AF-A0A2G8N0C5-F1
#
_entry.id   AF-A0A2G8N0C5-F1
#
_cell.length_a   1.000
_cell.length_b   1.000
_cell.length_c   1.000
_cell.angle_alpha   90.00
_cell.angle_beta   90.00
_cell.angle_gamma   90.00
#
_symmetry.space_group_name_H-M   'P 1'
#
loop_
_entity.id
_entity.type
_entity.pdbx_description
1 polymer ?
#
loop_
_entity_poly.entity_id
_entity_poly.type
_entity_poly.pdbx_seq_one_letter_code
_entity_poly.pdbx_strand_id
1 'polypeptide(L)'
;MRRDHQLLQWLSIDQALGNLCNITGEPISEEDLFSLCEEGKCSAYYQAGGIRGNTQVASLEEKPQEVFGAGYQKILNASDLRGALGTGAVQLSLVGPVFSTDPDDYEESRCVWDAVVADSRRKIRFKTTDIQALADTITGPSRNEALDVRERRSLLALIAVLAQMNSIDLTEPYKAAGIIETGASRLGLWVPGEDTIVKHLKLAVSAKQP
;
A
#
# COMPACT_ATOMS: atom_id res chain seq x y z
N MET A 1 4.06 -5.92 4.71
CA MET A 1 5.13 -4.95 4.37
C MET A 1 6.48 -5.44 4.87
N ARG A 2 7.59 -5.29 4.11
CA ARG A 2 8.93 -5.64 4.62
C ARG A 2 9.45 -4.59 5.62
N ARG A 3 10.14 -5.02 6.67
CA ARG A 3 10.57 -4.16 7.81
C ARG A 3 11.61 -3.10 7.42
N ASP A 4 12.48 -3.41 6.47
CA ASP A 4 13.50 -2.50 5.94
C ASP A 4 12.86 -1.34 5.15
N HIS A 5 11.80 -1.60 4.39
CA HIS A 5 11.09 -0.56 3.63
C HIS A 5 10.27 0.40 4.50
N GLN A 6 9.92 0.01 5.74
CA GLN A 6 9.21 0.88 6.69
C GLN A 6 10.06 2.07 7.16
N LEU A 7 11.39 1.94 7.08
CA LEU A 7 12.32 3.00 7.46
C LEU A 7 12.58 4.00 6.33
N LEU A 8 12.19 3.66 5.10
CA LEU A 8 12.33 4.54 3.94
C LEU A 8 11.13 5.47 3.86
N GLN A 9 11.38 6.76 3.67
CA GLN A 9 10.33 7.75 3.39
C GLN A 9 9.83 7.64 1.93
N TRP A 10 10.73 7.22 1.03
CA TRP A 10 10.51 7.15 -0.41
C TRP A 10 10.89 5.76 -0.93
N LEU A 11 9.99 5.16 -1.69
CA LEU A 11 10.14 3.83 -2.27
C LEU A 11 10.36 3.94 -3.78
N SER A 12 11.23 3.10 -4.34
CA SER A 12 11.27 2.88 -5.80
C SER A 12 10.01 2.14 -6.27
N ILE A 13 9.80 2.07 -7.59
CA ILE A 13 8.70 1.29 -8.19
C ILE A 13 8.71 -0.16 -7.68
N ASP A 14 9.85 -0.84 -7.77
CA ASP A 14 9.97 -2.24 -7.34
C ASP A 14 9.70 -2.42 -5.83
N GLN A 15 10.13 -1.45 -5.01
CA GLN A 15 9.87 -1.48 -3.58
C GLN A 15 8.39 -1.23 -3.24
N ALA A 16 7.75 -0.30 -3.96
CA ALA A 16 6.33 -0.01 -3.81
C ALA A 16 5.48 -1.22 -4.20
N LEU A 17 5.73 -1.81 -5.38
CA LEU A 17 5.07 -3.03 -5.84
C LEU A 17 5.31 -4.20 -4.89
N GLY A 18 6.57 -4.43 -4.49
CA GLY A 18 6.93 -5.45 -3.53
C GLY A 18 6.21 -5.26 -2.19
N ASN A 19 6.00 -4.03 -1.73
CA ASN A 19 5.24 -3.77 -0.51
C ASN A 19 3.75 -4.03 -0.71
N LEU A 20 3.15 -3.57 -1.81
CA LEU A 20 1.73 -3.77 -2.09
C LEU A 20 1.41 -5.26 -2.19
N CYS A 21 2.11 -6.01 -3.02
CA CYS A 21 1.90 -7.46 -3.18
C CYS A 21 2.04 -8.21 -1.85
N ASN A 22 2.99 -7.80 -1.00
CA ASN A 22 3.18 -8.40 0.32
C ASN A 22 2.07 -8.05 1.33
N ILE A 23 1.39 -6.91 1.18
CA ILE A 23 0.32 -6.49 2.11
C ILE A 23 -1.03 -7.05 1.64
N THR A 24 -1.36 -6.89 0.36
CA THR A 24 -2.64 -7.31 -0.21
C THR A 24 -2.70 -8.83 -0.40
N GLY A 25 -1.55 -9.46 -0.66
CA GLY A 25 -1.44 -10.87 -1.04
C GLY A 25 -1.82 -11.12 -2.50
N GLU A 26 -2.06 -10.07 -3.28
CA GLU A 26 -2.43 -10.13 -4.69
C GLU A 26 -1.28 -9.62 -5.58
N PRO A 27 -1.04 -10.22 -6.74
CA PRO A 27 -0.05 -9.71 -7.69
C PRO A 27 -0.56 -8.40 -8.30
N ILE A 28 0.09 -7.29 -7.99
CA ILE A 28 -0.16 -5.97 -8.60
C ILE A 28 0.94 -5.70 -9.60
N SER A 29 0.57 -5.39 -10.85
CA SER A 29 1.53 -5.03 -11.90
C SER A 29 1.93 -3.56 -11.81
N GLU A 30 3.03 -3.21 -12.49
CA GLU A 30 3.47 -1.81 -12.62
C GLU A 30 2.41 -0.95 -13.33
N GLU A 31 1.71 -1.50 -14.32
CA GLU A 31 0.63 -0.82 -15.04
C GLU A 31 -0.57 -0.53 -14.13
N ASP A 32 -0.91 -1.45 -13.23
CA ASP A 32 -1.97 -1.26 -12.24
C ASP A 32 -1.61 -0.14 -11.28
N LEU A 33 -0.35 -0.11 -10.79
CA LEU A 33 0.13 0.94 -9.89
C LEU A 33 0.03 2.33 -10.52
N PHE A 34 0.42 2.47 -11.79
CA PHE A 34 0.28 3.76 -12.49
C PHE A 34 -1.18 4.12 -12.74
N SER A 35 -2.03 3.16 -13.08
CA SER A 35 -3.48 3.38 -13.23
C SER A 35 -4.11 3.89 -11.92
N LEU A 36 -3.76 3.28 -10.79
CA LEU A 36 -4.23 3.70 -9.47
C LEU A 36 -3.76 5.11 -9.09
N CYS A 37 -2.61 5.53 -9.58
CA CYS A 37 -2.12 6.89 -9.34
C CYS A 37 -2.89 7.93 -10.19
N GLU A 38 -3.33 7.58 -11.40
CA GLU A 38 -4.21 8.45 -12.21
C GLU A 38 -5.61 8.57 -11.63
N GLU A 39 -6.12 7.50 -11.04
CA GLU A 39 -7.37 7.50 -10.28
C GLU A 39 -7.26 8.26 -8.94
N GLY A 40 -6.09 8.79 -8.62
CA GLY A 40 -5.83 9.57 -7.41
C GLY A 40 -5.77 8.73 -6.14
N LYS A 41 -5.62 7.41 -6.24
CA LYS A 41 -5.47 6.51 -5.10
C LYS A 41 -4.04 6.52 -4.53
N CYS A 42 -3.06 6.81 -5.38
CA CYS A 42 -1.67 7.05 -5.00
C CYS A 42 -1.09 8.26 -5.74
N SER A 43 0.11 8.69 -5.34
CA SER A 43 0.86 9.71 -6.07
C SER A 43 2.26 9.21 -6.40
N ALA A 44 2.62 9.27 -7.68
CA ALA A 44 3.99 9.09 -8.14
C ALA A 44 4.73 10.44 -8.09
N TYR A 45 5.98 10.40 -7.67
CA TYR A 45 6.84 11.57 -7.59
C TYR A 45 8.10 11.36 -8.41
N TYR A 46 8.58 12.41 -9.03
CA TYR A 46 9.81 12.44 -9.79
C TYR A 46 10.87 13.25 -9.06
N GLN A 47 12.08 12.70 -8.88
CA GLN A 47 13.21 13.43 -8.31
C GLN A 47 13.81 14.36 -9.37
N ALA A 48 13.32 15.60 -9.46
CA ALA A 48 13.59 16.53 -10.56
C ALA A 48 14.89 17.33 -10.44
N GLY A 49 15.80 16.95 -9.53
CA GLY A 49 17.06 17.67 -9.32
C GLY A 49 17.84 17.89 -10.62
N GLY A 50 17.96 19.17 -11.00
CA GLY A 50 18.71 19.61 -12.19
C GLY A 50 17.99 19.43 -13.53
N ILE A 51 16.68 19.14 -13.53
CA ILE A 51 15.89 19.04 -14.75
C ILE A 51 15.25 20.37 -15.07
N ARG A 52 15.32 20.76 -16.35
CA ARG A 52 14.69 21.95 -16.89
C ARG A 52 13.42 21.59 -17.64
N GLY A 53 12.49 22.53 -17.64
CA GLY A 53 11.24 22.43 -18.37
C GLY A 53 10.59 23.80 -18.48
N ASN A 54 9.34 23.80 -18.91
CA ASN A 54 8.59 25.03 -19.11
C ASN A 54 7.33 25.02 -18.26
N THR A 55 6.98 26.17 -17.67
CA THR A 55 5.70 26.32 -16.97
C THR A 55 4.53 26.13 -17.93
N GLN A 56 3.45 25.54 -17.43
CA GLN A 56 2.18 25.54 -18.16
C GLN A 56 1.51 26.90 -17.99
N VAL A 57 1.07 27.47 -19.11
CA VAL A 57 0.36 28.75 -19.16
C VAL A 57 -1.11 28.50 -19.51
N ALA A 58 -2.01 29.17 -18.80
CA ALA A 58 -3.44 29.04 -19.02
C ALA A 58 -3.94 29.87 -20.20
N SER A 59 -3.20 30.93 -20.56
CA SER A 59 -3.54 31.85 -21.63
C SER A 59 -2.57 31.70 -22.81
N LEU A 60 -3.10 31.84 -24.03
CA LEU A 60 -2.31 31.88 -25.27
C LEU A 60 -1.42 33.13 -25.36
N GLU A 61 -1.69 34.16 -24.54
CA GLU A 61 -0.91 35.40 -24.50
C GLU A 61 0.28 35.34 -23.52
N GLU A 62 0.26 34.40 -22.59
CA GLU A 62 1.36 34.17 -21.64
C GLU A 62 2.43 33.27 -22.25
N LYS A 63 3.70 33.62 -22.08
CA LYS A 63 4.80 32.79 -22.56
C LYS A 63 5.20 31.79 -21.49
N PRO A 64 5.37 30.50 -21.82
CA PRO A 64 5.98 29.54 -20.91
C PRO A 64 7.34 30.05 -20.42
N GLN A 65 7.57 29.98 -19.12
CA GLN A 65 8.83 30.36 -18.51
C GLN A 65 9.70 29.12 -18.33
N GLU A 66 10.98 29.21 -18.68
CA GLU A 66 11.93 28.15 -18.41
C GLU A 66 12.19 28.09 -16.89
N VAL A 67 12.02 26.90 -16.33
CA VAL A 67 12.18 26.64 -14.90
C VAL A 67 12.98 25.38 -14.67
N PHE A 68 13.61 25.27 -13.50
CA PHE A 68 14.22 24.04 -13.04
C PHE A 68 13.51 23.49 -11.80
N GLY A 69 13.26 22.18 -11.84
CA GLY A 69 12.64 21.46 -10.73
C GLY A 69 13.60 21.24 -9.57
N ALA A 70 13.08 21.33 -8.35
CA ALA A 70 13.84 21.01 -7.14
C ALA A 70 13.17 19.90 -6.32
N GLY A 71 13.98 19.01 -5.75
CA GLY A 71 13.48 17.93 -4.90
C GLY A 71 12.53 16.97 -5.63
N TYR A 72 11.40 16.65 -4.98
CA TYR A 72 10.39 15.72 -5.47
C TYR A 72 9.18 16.46 -6.05
N GLN A 73 8.83 16.13 -7.28
CA GLN A 73 7.74 16.72 -8.03
C GLN A 73 6.64 15.69 -8.22
N LYS A 74 5.39 16.03 -7.96
CA LYS A 74 4.27 15.11 -8.23
C LYS A 74 4.08 14.97 -9.74
N ILE A 75 3.96 13.74 -10.23
CA ILE A 75 3.67 13.45 -11.63
C ILE A 75 2.15 13.47 -11.81
N LEU A 76 1.67 14.22 -12.80
CA LEU A 76 0.24 14.30 -13.12
C LEU A 76 -0.18 13.28 -14.17
N ASN A 77 0.69 12.98 -15.13
CA ASN A 77 0.45 12.07 -16.25
C ASN A 77 1.18 10.73 -16.05
N ALA A 78 0.77 9.98 -15.02
CA ALA A 78 1.44 8.72 -14.67
C ALA A 78 1.28 7.62 -15.73
N SER A 79 0.22 7.63 -16.58
CA SER A 79 0.09 6.67 -17.69
C SER A 79 1.19 6.78 -18.73
N ASP A 80 1.70 7.99 -18.99
CA ASP A 80 2.73 8.21 -20.01
C ASP A 80 4.05 7.50 -19.66
N LEU A 81 4.21 7.10 -18.40
CA LEU A 81 5.32 6.27 -17.94
C LEU A 81 5.21 4.82 -18.43
N ARG A 82 4.01 4.27 -18.61
CA ARG A 82 3.79 2.84 -18.93
C ARG A 82 4.54 2.41 -20.20
N GLY A 83 4.55 3.27 -21.21
CA GLY A 83 5.18 2.98 -22.52
C GLY A 83 6.67 3.31 -22.61
N ALA A 84 7.22 4.04 -21.65
CA ALA A 84 8.51 4.69 -21.83
C ALA A 84 9.63 4.22 -20.88
N LEU A 85 9.35 3.21 -20.05
CA LEU A 85 10.27 2.64 -19.06
C LEU A 85 11.45 1.84 -19.64
N GLY A 86 11.82 2.04 -20.91
CA GLY A 86 12.85 1.24 -21.58
C GLY A 86 13.69 1.92 -22.66
N THR A 87 13.18 2.90 -23.42
CA THR A 87 13.88 3.30 -24.67
C THR A 87 13.70 4.75 -25.12
N GLY A 88 13.03 5.63 -24.38
CA GLY A 88 12.69 6.97 -24.89
C GLY A 88 12.60 8.07 -23.85
N ALA A 89 12.81 9.30 -24.32
CA ALA A 89 12.52 10.49 -23.54
C ALA A 89 11.00 10.64 -23.38
N VAL A 90 10.54 10.96 -22.18
CA VAL A 90 9.12 11.08 -21.80
C VAL A 90 8.82 12.51 -21.46
N GLN A 91 7.72 13.02 -21.97
CA GLN A 91 7.18 14.29 -21.50
C GLN A 91 6.38 14.03 -20.21
N LEU A 92 6.80 14.65 -19.11
CA LEU A 92 6.12 14.60 -17.83
C LEU A 92 5.53 15.96 -17.49
N SER A 93 4.27 15.97 -17.09
CA SER A 93 3.62 17.08 -16.43
C SER A 93 3.83 16.93 -14.92
N LEU A 94 4.56 17.88 -14.36
CA LEU A 94 5.05 17.86 -12.99
C LEU A 94 4.45 19.02 -12.18
N VAL A 95 4.26 18.79 -10.89
CA VAL A 95 3.82 19.82 -9.94
C VAL A 95 4.70 19.81 -8.70
N GLY A 96 5.22 20.97 -8.35
CA GLY A 96 6.05 21.13 -7.17
C GLY A 96 6.90 22.39 -7.21
N PRO A 97 7.89 22.48 -6.32
CA PRO A 97 8.76 23.65 -6.24
C PRO A 97 9.69 23.73 -7.45
N VAL A 98 9.67 24.89 -8.10
CA VAL A 98 10.53 25.23 -9.22
C VAL A 98 11.21 26.56 -8.96
N PHE A 99 12.26 26.81 -9.70
CA PHE A 99 12.98 28.06 -9.69
C PHE A 99 13.10 28.57 -11.13
N SER A 100 13.00 29.87 -11.31
CA SER A 100 13.22 30.52 -12.60
C SER A 100 14.70 30.46 -12.98
N THR A 101 14.98 30.29 -14.27
CA THR A 101 16.35 30.37 -14.80
C THR A 101 16.86 31.81 -14.94
N ASP A 102 16.01 32.80 -14.70
CA ASP A 102 16.39 34.21 -14.73
C ASP A 102 17.34 34.52 -13.55
N PRO A 103 18.58 34.97 -13.81
CA PRO A 103 19.53 35.30 -12.75
C PRO A 103 19.07 36.44 -11.83
N ASP A 104 18.13 37.29 -12.28
CA ASP A 104 17.61 38.40 -11.50
C ASP A 104 16.38 38.01 -10.65
N ASP A 105 15.81 36.82 -10.87
CA ASP A 105 14.60 36.32 -10.20
C ASP A 105 14.75 34.86 -9.78
N TYR A 106 15.51 34.62 -8.72
CA TYR A 106 15.75 33.29 -8.15
C TYR A 106 14.75 32.96 -7.03
N GLU A 107 13.45 33.23 -7.25
CA GLU A 107 12.41 32.91 -6.29
C GLU A 107 11.90 31.46 -6.46
N GLU A 108 11.71 30.77 -5.32
CA GLU A 108 11.04 29.47 -5.31
C GLU A 108 9.55 29.70 -5.54
N SER A 109 9.02 29.12 -6.62
CA SER A 109 7.60 29.15 -6.94
C SER A 109 7.06 27.73 -7.06
N ARG A 110 5.74 27.56 -6.90
CA ARG A 110 5.06 26.27 -7.10
C ARG A 110 4.08 26.38 -8.24
N CYS A 111 4.31 25.62 -9.30
CA CYS A 111 3.45 25.62 -10.47
C CYS A 111 3.41 24.24 -11.15
N VAL A 112 2.55 24.14 -12.17
CA VAL A 112 2.53 23.00 -13.10
C VAL A 112 3.53 23.31 -14.21
N TRP A 113 4.36 22.34 -14.57
CA TRP A 113 5.39 22.51 -15.60
C TRP A 113 5.64 21.19 -16.32
N ASP A 114 6.07 21.30 -17.58
CA ASP A 114 6.35 20.15 -18.43
C ASP A 114 7.86 19.98 -18.63
N ALA A 115 8.33 18.75 -18.51
CA ALA A 115 9.74 18.39 -18.67
C ALA A 115 9.90 17.15 -19.54
N VAL A 116 10.94 17.11 -20.35
CA VAL A 116 11.32 15.92 -21.12
C VAL A 116 12.44 15.19 -20.37
N VAL A 117 12.19 13.95 -19.95
CA VAL A 117 13.12 13.16 -19.13
C VAL A 117 13.51 11.85 -19.82
N ALA A 118 14.81 11.53 -19.83
CA ALA A 118 15.33 10.33 -20.49
C ALA A 118 15.54 9.12 -19.54
N ASP A 119 15.64 9.34 -18.23
CA ASP A 119 15.84 8.29 -17.22
C ASP A 119 14.69 8.30 -16.20
N SER A 120 13.49 8.00 -16.70
CA SER A 120 12.27 8.15 -15.91
C SER A 120 12.22 7.17 -14.74
N ARG A 121 12.56 5.89 -14.99
CA ARG A 121 12.41 4.80 -14.03
C ARG A 121 13.19 4.98 -12.73
N ARG A 122 14.44 5.42 -12.81
CA ARG A 122 15.34 5.49 -11.64
C ARG A 122 15.02 6.63 -10.70
N LYS A 123 14.29 7.64 -11.16
CA LYS A 123 13.97 8.85 -10.40
C LYS A 123 12.51 8.90 -9.95
N ILE A 124 11.68 7.95 -10.35
CA ILE A 124 10.32 7.79 -9.82
C ILE A 124 10.38 7.24 -8.40
N ARG A 125 9.63 7.87 -7.50
CA ARG A 125 9.47 7.50 -6.10
C ARG A 125 8.01 7.57 -5.68
N PHE A 126 7.66 6.75 -4.71
CA PHE A 126 6.37 6.77 -4.03
C PHE A 126 6.59 7.03 -2.56
N LYS A 127 5.68 7.78 -1.93
CA LYS A 127 5.71 7.92 -0.48
C LYS A 127 5.25 6.62 0.16
N THR A 128 5.97 6.19 1.19
CA THR A 128 5.61 4.99 1.95
C THR A 128 4.21 5.09 2.55
N THR A 129 3.82 6.29 3.02
CA THR A 129 2.48 6.56 3.56
C THR A 129 1.37 6.35 2.53
N ASP A 130 1.60 6.77 1.29
CA ASP A 130 0.60 6.69 0.22
C ASP A 130 0.41 5.24 -0.22
N ILE A 131 1.51 4.48 -0.30
CA ILE A 131 1.47 3.05 -0.60
C ILE A 131 0.77 2.26 0.52
N GLN A 132 0.99 2.63 1.79
CA GLN A 132 0.28 2.01 2.90
C GLN A 132 -1.22 2.31 2.86
N ALA A 133 -1.59 3.58 2.65
CA ALA A 133 -3.00 3.98 2.53
C ALA A 133 -3.70 3.29 1.34
N LEU A 134 -2.99 3.11 0.22
CA LEU A 134 -3.48 2.33 -0.92
C LEU A 134 -3.69 0.87 -0.54
N ALA A 135 -2.71 0.25 0.14
CA ALA A 135 -2.83 -1.13 0.59
C ALA A 135 -4.00 -1.33 1.55
N ASP A 136 -4.23 -0.38 2.46
CA ASP A 136 -5.37 -0.39 3.39
C ASP A 136 -6.70 -0.26 2.64
N THR A 137 -6.72 0.54 1.56
CA THR A 137 -7.90 0.67 0.68
C THR A 137 -8.19 -0.62 -0.09
N ILE A 138 -7.16 -1.27 -0.65
CA ILE A 138 -7.31 -2.52 -1.41
C ILE A 138 -7.72 -3.68 -0.50
N THR A 139 -7.12 -3.76 0.69
CA THR A 139 -7.42 -4.81 1.66
C THR A 139 -8.78 -4.60 2.34
N GLY A 140 -9.36 -3.40 2.20
CA GLY A 140 -10.55 -2.95 2.93
C GLY A 140 -10.30 -2.86 4.44
N PRO A 141 -11.29 -2.39 5.22
CA PRO A 141 -11.17 -2.30 6.68
C PRO A 141 -11.00 -3.64 7.43
N SER A 142 -10.89 -4.81 6.79
CA SER A 142 -11.14 -6.09 7.49
C SER A 142 -10.21 -7.24 7.09
N ARG A 143 -8.90 -7.10 7.36
CA ARG A 143 -8.07 -8.27 7.71
C ARG A 143 -7.42 -8.20 9.09
N ASN A 144 -7.40 -7.02 9.71
CA ASN A 144 -6.80 -6.79 11.04
C ASN A 144 -7.74 -6.12 12.05
N GLU A 145 -8.98 -5.80 11.68
CA GLU A 145 -9.96 -5.43 12.70
C GLU A 145 -10.26 -6.66 13.55
N ALA A 146 -10.09 -6.51 14.86
CA ALA A 146 -10.57 -7.47 15.81
C ALA A 146 -12.04 -7.75 15.51
N LEU A 147 -12.41 -9.01 15.27
CA LEU A 147 -13.80 -9.42 15.01
C LEU A 147 -14.77 -8.61 15.87
N ASP A 148 -15.76 -8.00 15.22
CA ASP A 148 -16.80 -7.24 15.93
C ASP A 148 -17.44 -8.13 17.01
N VAL A 149 -17.96 -7.52 18.06
CA VAL A 149 -18.53 -8.22 19.23
C VAL A 149 -19.56 -9.27 18.78
N ARG A 150 -20.36 -8.97 17.75
CA ARG A 150 -21.36 -9.90 17.21
C ARG A 150 -20.73 -11.07 16.44
N GLU A 151 -19.74 -10.79 15.61
CA GLU A 151 -19.03 -11.82 14.83
C GLU A 151 -18.23 -12.74 15.74
N ARG A 152 -17.52 -12.17 16.72
CA ARG A 152 -16.81 -12.91 17.76
C ARG A 152 -17.75 -13.82 18.53
N ARG A 153 -18.93 -13.33 18.94
CA ARG A 153 -19.94 -14.15 19.62
C ARG A 153 -20.42 -15.30 18.73
N SER A 154 -20.65 -15.02 17.45
CA SER A 154 -21.08 -16.03 16.46
C SER A 154 -20.00 -17.12 16.28
N LEU A 155 -18.73 -16.72 16.15
CA LEU A 155 -17.61 -17.64 16.01
C LEU A 155 -17.39 -18.50 17.26
N LEU A 156 -17.49 -17.91 18.45
CA LEU A 156 -17.41 -18.65 19.72
C LEU A 156 -18.56 -19.66 19.86
N ALA A 157 -19.77 -19.30 19.42
CA ALA A 157 -20.91 -20.22 19.41
C ALA A 157 -20.67 -21.39 18.43
N LEU A 158 -20.15 -21.11 17.23
CA LEU A 158 -19.80 -22.16 16.26
C LEU A 158 -18.73 -23.12 16.81
N ILE A 159 -17.69 -22.59 17.47
CA ILE A 159 -16.69 -23.43 18.16
C ILE A 159 -17.35 -24.32 19.20
N ALA A 160 -18.25 -23.77 20.03
CA ALA A 160 -18.93 -24.55 21.06
C ALA A 160 -19.81 -25.66 20.48
N VAL A 161 -20.53 -25.39 19.39
CA VAL A 161 -21.37 -26.37 18.68
C VAL A 161 -20.50 -27.47 18.06
N LEU A 162 -19.44 -27.11 17.35
CA LEU A 162 -18.56 -28.08 16.68
C LEU A 162 -17.83 -28.97 17.70
N ALA A 163 -17.38 -28.41 18.82
CA ALA A 163 -16.80 -29.19 19.91
C ALA A 163 -17.81 -30.20 20.48
N GLN A 164 -19.05 -29.77 20.72
CA GLN A 164 -20.10 -30.65 21.21
C GLN A 164 -20.44 -31.77 20.21
N MET A 165 -20.52 -31.46 18.91
CA MET A 165 -20.75 -32.45 17.85
C MET A 165 -19.64 -33.51 17.76
N ASN A 166 -18.41 -33.14 18.10
CA ASN A 166 -17.26 -34.04 18.11
C ASN A 166 -16.94 -34.61 19.50
N SER A 167 -17.85 -34.43 20.48
CA SER A 167 -17.67 -34.89 21.86
C SER A 167 -16.36 -34.38 22.52
N ILE A 168 -15.92 -33.18 22.16
CA ILE A 168 -14.77 -32.51 22.77
C ILE A 168 -15.23 -31.82 24.04
N ASP A 169 -14.63 -32.19 25.17
CA ASP A 169 -14.93 -31.59 26.46
C ASP A 169 -14.28 -30.20 26.60
N LEU A 170 -15.11 -29.17 26.54
CA LEU A 170 -14.67 -27.78 26.69
C LEU A 170 -14.35 -27.39 28.14
N THR A 171 -14.73 -28.20 29.13
CA THR A 171 -14.41 -27.95 30.55
C THR A 171 -12.95 -28.26 30.87
N GLU A 172 -12.30 -29.07 30.03
CA GLU A 172 -10.87 -29.41 30.10
C GLU A 172 -10.10 -28.84 28.89
N PRO A 173 -9.90 -27.50 28.80
CA PRO A 173 -9.50 -26.84 27.56
C PRO A 173 -8.10 -27.23 27.05
N TYR A 174 -7.17 -27.63 27.93
CA TYR A 174 -5.84 -28.12 27.50
C TYR A 174 -5.93 -29.48 26.80
N LYS A 175 -6.73 -30.40 27.35
CA LYS A 175 -6.96 -31.71 26.70
C LYS A 175 -7.70 -31.53 25.37
N ALA A 176 -8.70 -30.64 25.34
CA ALA A 176 -9.38 -30.28 24.11
C ALA A 176 -8.44 -29.66 23.06
N ALA A 177 -7.52 -28.79 23.47
CA ALA A 177 -6.50 -28.22 22.59
C ALA A 177 -5.60 -29.33 22.00
N GLY A 178 -5.13 -30.29 22.80
CA GLY A 178 -4.36 -31.43 22.30
C GLY A 178 -5.12 -32.30 21.29
N ILE A 179 -6.43 -32.50 21.47
CA ILE A 179 -7.29 -33.19 20.49
C ILE A 179 -7.36 -32.40 19.18
N ILE A 180 -7.54 -31.08 19.26
CA ILE A 180 -7.63 -30.19 18.09
C ILE A 180 -6.30 -30.17 17.33
N GLU A 181 -5.16 -30.03 18.01
CA GLU A 181 -3.83 -30.04 17.40
C GLU A 181 -3.54 -31.37 16.70
N THR A 182 -3.86 -32.49 17.36
CA THR A 182 -3.71 -33.83 16.78
C THR A 182 -4.60 -33.99 15.54
N GLY A 183 -5.86 -33.53 15.61
CA GLY A 183 -6.80 -33.56 14.50
C GLY A 183 -6.36 -32.70 13.31
N ALA A 184 -5.92 -31.47 13.58
CA ALA A 184 -5.41 -30.55 12.58
C ALA A 184 -4.15 -31.09 11.89
N SER A 185 -3.22 -31.67 12.66
CA SER A 185 -2.01 -32.30 12.13
C SER A 185 -2.32 -33.44 11.18
N ARG A 186 -3.32 -34.28 11.50
CA ARG A 186 -3.77 -35.37 10.61
C ARG A 186 -4.37 -34.87 9.29
N LEU A 187 -4.96 -33.67 9.31
CA LEU A 187 -5.57 -33.04 8.15
C LEU A 187 -4.61 -32.11 7.38
N GLY A 188 -3.36 -31.96 7.84
CA GLY A 188 -2.40 -31.01 7.25
C GLY A 188 -2.81 -29.55 7.43
N LEU A 189 -3.64 -29.25 8.43
CA LEU A 189 -4.12 -27.90 8.71
C LEU A 189 -3.22 -27.23 9.74
N TRP A 190 -2.88 -25.96 9.49
CA TRP A 190 -2.21 -25.14 10.49
C TRP A 190 -3.20 -24.72 11.57
N VAL A 191 -2.78 -24.83 12.82
CA VAL A 191 -3.50 -24.28 13.98
C VAL A 191 -2.56 -23.38 14.79
N PRO A 192 -3.10 -22.35 15.47
CA PRO A 192 -2.33 -21.55 16.41
C PRO A 192 -1.86 -22.40 17.61
N GLY A 193 -0.87 -21.92 18.36
CA GLY A 193 -0.33 -22.68 19.50
C GLY A 193 -1.35 -22.94 20.62
N GLU A 194 -1.11 -24.00 21.41
CA GLU A 194 -1.96 -24.50 22.49
C GLU A 194 -2.59 -23.40 23.36
N ASP A 195 -1.80 -22.45 23.87
CA ASP A 195 -2.29 -21.35 24.71
C ASP A 195 -3.36 -20.49 24.03
N THR A 196 -3.21 -20.28 22.72
CA THR A 196 -4.18 -19.51 21.92
C THR A 196 -5.46 -20.31 21.74
N ILE A 197 -5.36 -21.62 21.47
CA ILE A 197 -6.52 -22.51 21.36
C ILE A 197 -7.27 -22.54 22.70
N VAL A 198 -6.57 -22.78 23.81
CA VAL A 198 -7.14 -22.80 25.17
C VAL A 198 -7.88 -21.52 25.49
N LYS A 199 -7.31 -20.36 25.13
CA LYS A 199 -7.97 -19.06 25.31
C LYS A 199 -9.30 -18.99 24.57
N HIS A 200 -9.36 -19.43 23.31
CA HIS A 200 -10.60 -19.43 22.53
C HIS A 200 -11.63 -20.43 23.05
N LEU A 201 -11.20 -21.61 23.51
CA LEU A 201 -12.10 -22.61 24.09
C LEU A 201 -12.75 -22.09 25.39
N LYS A 202 -11.97 -21.45 26.27
CA LYS A 202 -12.50 -20.82 27.49
C LYS A 202 -13.55 -19.74 27.16
N LEU A 203 -13.27 -18.91 26.16
CA LEU A 203 -14.22 -17.89 25.70
C LEU A 203 -15.50 -18.52 25.12
N ALA A 204 -15.39 -19.66 24.42
CA ALA A 204 -16.53 -20.37 23.87
C ALA A 204 -17.43 -20.97 24.97
N VAL A 205 -16.85 -21.45 26.07
CA VAL A 205 -17.60 -21.89 27.25
C VAL A 205 -18.39 -20.72 27.84
N SER A 206 -17.76 -19.56 28.00
CA SER A 206 -18.42 -18.35 28.54
C SER A 206 -19.54 -17.84 27.63
N ALA A 207 -19.44 -18.02 26.32
CA ALA A 207 -20.47 -17.61 25.36
C ALA A 207 -21.72 -18.52 25.36
N LYS A 208 -21.67 -19.68 26.05
CA LYS A 208 -22.76 -20.66 26.14
C LYS A 208 -23.83 -20.27 27.18
N GLN A 209 -23.57 -19.28 28.03
CA GLN A 209 -24.54 -18.79 29.02
C GLN A 209 -25.49 -17.77 28.36
N PRO A 210 -26.82 -17.93 28.50
CA PRO A 210 -27.82 -17.05 27.91
C PRO A 210 -27.72 -15.61 28.43
#